data_AF-A0A1V2RD31-F1
#
_entry.id   AF-A0A1V2RD31-F1
#
_cell.length_a   1.000
_cell.length_b   1.000
_cell.length_c   1.000
_cell.angle_alpha   90.00
_cell.angle_beta   90.00
_cell.angle_gamma   90.00
#
_symmetry.space_group_name_H-M   'P 1'
#
loop_
_entity.id
_entity.type
_entity.pdbx_description
1 polymer ?
#
loop_
_entity_poly.entity_id
_entity_poly.type
_entity_poly.pdbx_seq_one_letter_code
_entity_poly.pdbx_strand_id
1 'polypeptide(L)'
;MSRLPARIPAPLSGRSGGASETYTPVDASYDIAIGGMPFMLAINPDRPLTRELAQIRKEQFDNQEIPGEQSLADWWLRSQATFIGGEGLLYQDPDVSNQWAIQYGSSVGLNPWVNGRLSLLRRTELDVTAATTMPHHVLGYNDGTDRYWSAADTVLTSSDGTTHTAVTWGGTETILSLTTDGQDYYAADEVGIYQGTGSGAGTLAWNTGDPHVVVGWAMGRLMAGIGRSVYELAGGTPPTLPEPVYTHPAAGWQWTAVTEGTNAIYVAGYSGSKSAIYKFTLETDGSVPVLSGGIQAASLPHGEVVLHMSAYLGTYVGIGTSRGFRVGELTDSGDIVYGPLLVETPVRSMVGYDRFFFIGAENAINGQSGLYRVDLGQPMESQGPGASLRHAYATDLQAHVAGEVDGVTLLGNSDRAVFSVRGSGSCVEHATELEPTGTFFTGRVRYNTLVEKIFKFLTVRNDRPLNGSITAAVIDPTGGENNVITVSGNASIENVLLRSPVTVAEWLQLKLTINRDATDATAGPVVTGWQFKALPGEIRQRVFMLPLLAFDHEQDRHGQIVGWEGRTLPRLEALEQIIQRGDVIALQDLRTNTTTQVVVDDDQYEFRQSVPPANCGGWGGYIYIRLRTVTDAIT
;
A
#
# COMPACT_ATOMS: atom_id res chain seq x y z
N MET A 1 51.20 -67.03 44.17
CA MET A 1 49.73 -66.88 44.27
C MET A 1 49.39 -65.41 44.48
N SER A 2 48.31 -64.96 43.85
CA SER A 2 47.69 -63.61 43.88
C SER A 2 48.23 -62.57 42.88
N ARG A 3 47.53 -62.49 41.74
CA ARG A 3 47.38 -61.29 40.88
C ARG A 3 46.38 -60.34 41.54
N LEU A 4 46.56 -59.03 41.36
CA LEU A 4 45.53 -57.98 41.16
C LEU A 4 46.24 -56.67 40.74
N PRO A 5 45.54 -55.70 40.10
CA PRO A 5 45.91 -55.18 38.78
C PRO A 5 46.31 -53.70 38.79
N ALA A 6 47.06 -53.29 37.76
CA ALA A 6 47.31 -51.88 37.45
C ALA A 6 46.08 -51.25 36.79
N ARG A 7 45.28 -50.50 37.57
CA ARG A 7 44.27 -49.58 37.04
C ARG A 7 44.54 -48.21 37.65
N ILE A 8 45.09 -47.30 36.86
CA ILE A 8 45.08 -45.87 37.20
C ILE A 8 43.63 -45.38 36.97
N PRO A 9 43.02 -44.66 37.92
CA PRO A 9 41.67 -44.14 37.76
C PRO A 9 41.57 -43.19 36.57
N ALA A 10 40.46 -43.29 35.85
CA ALA A 10 40.07 -42.34 34.80
C ALA A 10 40.22 -40.88 35.29
N PRO A 11 40.65 -39.93 34.44
CA PRO A 11 40.47 -38.53 34.75
C PRO A 11 38.98 -38.23 34.90
N LEU A 12 38.63 -37.67 36.05
CA LEU A 12 37.30 -37.34 36.50
C LEU A 12 36.85 -36.02 35.85
N SER A 13 36.56 -36.04 34.54
CA SER A 13 35.67 -35.08 33.87
C SER A 13 35.31 -35.62 32.47
N GLY A 14 34.14 -36.24 32.35
CA GLY A 14 33.56 -36.69 31.08
C GLY A 14 33.06 -35.54 30.22
N ARG A 15 33.96 -34.64 29.80
CA ARG A 15 33.66 -33.56 28.86
C ARG A 15 34.88 -33.27 28.00
N SER A 16 35.00 -34.00 26.88
CA SER A 16 35.95 -33.70 25.82
C SER A 16 35.27 -32.79 24.79
N GLY A 17 35.79 -31.58 24.58
CA GLY A 17 35.37 -30.70 23.49
C GLY A 17 34.14 -29.85 23.78
N GLY A 18 34.33 -28.59 24.16
CA GLY A 18 33.39 -27.53 23.84
C GLY A 18 33.28 -27.35 22.32
N ALA A 19 32.10 -27.00 21.80
CA ALA A 19 31.83 -26.86 20.36
C ALA A 19 32.81 -25.90 19.63
N SER A 20 33.42 -24.97 20.36
CA SER A 20 34.38 -23.99 19.84
C SER A 20 35.85 -24.26 20.26
N GLU A 21 36.21 -25.45 20.74
CA GLU A 21 37.61 -25.75 21.10
C GLU A 21 38.52 -25.85 19.86
N THR A 22 39.71 -25.24 19.97
CA THR A 22 40.77 -25.31 18.96
C THR A 22 41.86 -26.29 19.39
N TYR A 23 42.22 -27.22 18.53
CA TYR A 23 43.36 -28.11 18.71
C TYR A 23 44.67 -27.33 18.63
N THR A 24 45.57 -27.58 19.59
CA THR A 24 46.95 -27.10 19.55
C THR A 24 47.84 -28.24 19.10
N PRO A 25 48.64 -28.10 18.03
CA PRO A 25 49.51 -29.17 17.55
C PRO A 25 50.47 -29.66 18.63
N VAL A 26 50.36 -30.95 18.98
CA VAL A 26 51.28 -31.64 19.89
C VAL A 26 51.74 -32.95 19.25
N ASP A 27 53.06 -33.15 19.23
CA ASP A 27 53.83 -34.31 18.74
C ASP A 27 53.55 -34.77 17.30
N ALA A 28 52.34 -35.24 16.97
CA ALA A 28 52.01 -35.80 15.66
C ALA A 28 51.41 -34.77 14.70
N SER A 29 51.76 -34.88 13.42
CA SER A 29 51.31 -33.97 12.38
C SER A 29 49.93 -34.36 11.83
N TYR A 30 48.87 -34.03 12.55
CA TYR A 30 47.49 -34.13 12.05
C TYR A 30 47.19 -33.17 10.90
N ASP A 31 46.21 -33.53 10.05
CA ASP A 31 45.84 -32.74 8.88
C ASP A 31 44.75 -31.71 9.19
N ILE A 32 43.74 -32.11 9.96
CA ILE A 32 42.61 -31.26 10.33
C ILE A 32 42.23 -31.46 11.80
N ALA A 33 41.44 -30.55 12.36
CA ALA A 33 40.73 -30.78 13.61
C ALA A 33 39.28 -30.31 13.52
N ILE A 34 38.35 -31.07 14.13
CA ILE A 34 36.91 -30.81 14.13
C ILE A 34 36.48 -30.69 15.60
N GLY A 35 36.00 -29.51 16.02
CA GLY A 35 35.60 -29.27 17.42
C GLY A 35 36.71 -29.59 18.43
N GLY A 36 37.96 -29.29 18.08
CA GLY A 36 39.15 -29.57 18.89
C GLY A 36 39.69 -31.00 18.78
N MET A 37 38.99 -31.90 18.08
CA MET A 37 39.45 -33.28 17.86
C MET A 37 40.32 -33.38 16.59
N PRO A 38 41.60 -33.78 16.70
CA PRO A 38 42.51 -33.82 15.55
C PRO A 38 42.33 -35.10 14.72
N PHE A 39 42.34 -35.03 13.38
CA PHE A 39 42.23 -36.17 12.45
C PHE A 39 43.28 -36.12 11.33
N MET A 40 43.62 -37.29 10.81
CA MET A 40 44.37 -37.45 9.57
C MET A 40 43.40 -37.70 8.41
N LEU A 41 43.70 -37.16 7.23
CA LEU A 41 42.85 -37.29 6.05
C LEU A 41 43.13 -38.61 5.32
N ALA A 42 42.07 -39.35 4.99
CA ALA A 42 42.13 -40.64 4.30
C ALA A 42 42.02 -40.51 2.76
N ILE A 43 42.56 -39.44 2.17
CA ILE A 43 42.34 -39.07 0.77
C ILE A 43 42.96 -40.11 -0.17
N ASN A 44 42.17 -40.65 -1.09
CA ASN A 44 42.63 -41.48 -2.22
C ASN A 44 41.63 -41.37 -3.40
N PRO A 45 41.88 -42.00 -4.56
CA PRO A 45 40.95 -41.94 -5.71
C PRO A 45 39.52 -42.42 -5.40
N ASP A 46 39.36 -43.37 -4.48
CA ASP A 46 38.05 -43.91 -4.05
C ASP A 46 37.40 -43.10 -2.91
N ARG A 47 38.14 -42.15 -2.32
CA ARG A 47 37.77 -41.31 -1.17
C ARG A 47 38.26 -39.89 -1.41
N PRO A 48 37.68 -39.20 -2.40
CA PRO A 48 38.06 -37.83 -2.69
C PRO A 48 37.61 -36.89 -1.57
N LEU A 49 38.44 -35.89 -1.29
CA LEU A 49 37.99 -34.68 -0.59
C LEU A 49 37.34 -33.76 -1.63
N THR A 50 36.10 -33.37 -1.42
CA THR A 50 35.40 -32.42 -2.31
C THR A 50 35.11 -31.10 -1.61
N ARG A 51 35.08 -30.03 -2.41
CA ARG A 51 34.74 -28.66 -2.01
C ARG A 51 33.76 -28.12 -3.02
N GLU A 52 32.52 -27.90 -2.59
CA GLU A 52 31.42 -27.47 -3.44
C GLU A 52 30.73 -26.26 -2.83
N LEU A 53 29.99 -25.51 -3.64
CA LEU A 53 29.13 -24.44 -3.14
C LEU A 53 27.75 -25.03 -2.81
N ALA A 54 27.20 -24.65 -1.66
CA ALA A 54 25.85 -25.02 -1.29
C ALA A 54 24.86 -24.54 -2.35
N GLN A 55 23.90 -25.40 -2.68
CA GLN A 55 22.81 -25.04 -3.56
C GLN A 55 21.83 -24.15 -2.81
N ILE A 56 21.71 -22.88 -3.22
CA ILE A 56 20.67 -21.98 -2.72
C ILE A 56 19.43 -22.24 -3.56
N ARG A 57 18.61 -23.22 -3.16
CA ARG A 57 17.27 -23.40 -3.72
C ARG A 57 16.25 -22.95 -2.70
N LYS A 58 15.35 -22.09 -3.13
CA LYS A 58 14.10 -21.86 -2.43
C LYS A 58 13.16 -23.00 -2.85
N GLU A 59 13.13 -24.08 -2.10
CA GLU A 59 12.07 -25.09 -2.28
C GLU A 59 10.77 -24.48 -1.77
N GLN A 60 9.92 -24.02 -2.68
CA GLN A 60 8.59 -23.54 -2.34
C GLN A 60 7.55 -24.47 -2.94
N PHE A 61 6.79 -25.10 -2.04
CA PHE A 61 5.67 -25.98 -2.36
C PHE A 61 4.51 -25.12 -2.86
N ASP A 62 3.99 -25.46 -4.05
CA ASP A 62 2.99 -24.68 -4.77
C ASP A 62 1.57 -25.05 -4.30
N ASN A 63 0.77 -24.05 -3.94
CA ASN A 63 -0.65 -24.21 -3.64
C ASN A 63 -1.47 -22.97 -4.01
N GLN A 64 -1.05 -22.16 -5.00
CA GLN A 64 -1.80 -20.96 -5.39
C GLN A 64 -2.38 -21.02 -6.82
N GLU A 65 -3.51 -20.35 -6.97
CA GLU A 65 -4.45 -20.42 -8.10
C GLU A 65 -4.02 -19.61 -9.34
N ILE A 66 -2.84 -18.98 -9.32
CA ILE A 66 -2.26 -18.26 -10.47
C ILE A 66 -0.99 -19.00 -10.92
N PRO A 67 -1.11 -20.00 -11.82
CA PRO A 67 0.04 -20.71 -12.34
C PRO A 67 0.78 -19.81 -13.33
N GLY A 68 2.04 -19.46 -13.07
CA GLY A 68 2.87 -18.86 -14.13
C GLY A 68 4.10 -18.04 -13.72
N GLU A 69 4.18 -17.53 -12.49
CA GLU A 69 5.35 -16.70 -12.11
C GLU A 69 6.56 -17.51 -11.61
N GLN A 70 6.41 -18.80 -11.31
CA GLN A 70 7.46 -19.62 -10.68
C GLN A 70 8.05 -20.71 -11.61
N SER A 71 7.50 -20.90 -12.82
CA SER A 71 7.98 -21.92 -13.78
C SER A 71 9.16 -21.45 -14.65
N LEU A 72 9.60 -20.20 -14.50
CA LEU A 72 10.62 -19.58 -15.32
C LEU A 72 11.93 -19.39 -14.54
N ALA A 73 12.78 -20.43 -14.57
CA ALA A 73 14.24 -20.50 -14.31
C ALA A 73 14.81 -19.62 -13.19
N ASP A 74 15.42 -20.22 -12.14
CA ASP A 74 16.39 -19.68 -11.14
C ASP A 74 16.21 -18.26 -10.53
N TRP A 75 15.23 -17.46 -10.96
CA TRP A 75 15.02 -16.06 -10.62
C TRP A 75 13.84 -15.92 -9.66
N TRP A 76 13.97 -15.01 -8.70
CA TRP A 76 12.82 -14.53 -7.93
C TRP A 76 12.10 -13.49 -8.77
N LEU A 77 10.86 -13.80 -9.13
CA LEU A 77 10.04 -12.97 -10.00
C LEU A 77 8.96 -12.25 -9.21
N ARG A 78 8.74 -10.99 -9.59
CA ARG A 78 7.64 -10.20 -9.07
C ARG A 78 7.07 -9.35 -10.17
N SER A 79 5.77 -9.42 -10.41
CA SER A 79 5.09 -8.54 -11.36
C SER A 79 3.78 -7.98 -10.82
N GLN A 80 3.28 -6.98 -11.53
CA GLN A 80 1.92 -6.46 -11.40
C GLN A 80 1.45 -6.10 -12.79
N ALA A 81 0.23 -6.53 -13.12
CA ALA A 81 -0.39 -6.32 -14.43
C ALA A 81 -1.67 -5.49 -14.37
N THR A 82 -2.09 -5.03 -13.19
CA THR A 82 -3.25 -4.14 -13.02
C THR A 82 -3.10 -3.30 -11.75
N PHE A 83 -3.75 -2.13 -11.75
CA PHE A 83 -3.56 -1.07 -10.76
C PHE A 83 -4.87 -0.66 -10.08
N ILE A 84 -5.99 -1.29 -10.44
CA ILE A 84 -7.35 -0.92 -10.00
C ILE A 84 -7.57 -1.08 -8.49
N GLY A 85 -6.64 -1.72 -7.76
CA GLY A 85 -6.69 -1.81 -6.31
C GLY A 85 -6.43 -0.47 -5.60
N GLY A 86 -5.97 0.54 -6.34
CA GLY A 86 -5.65 1.85 -5.78
C GLY A 86 -4.34 1.85 -4.98
N GLU A 87 -4.11 2.93 -4.26
CA GLU A 87 -2.87 3.21 -3.55
C GLU A 87 -2.92 2.85 -2.05
N GLY A 88 -1.82 3.12 -1.34
CA GLY A 88 -1.70 2.89 0.11
C GLY A 88 -0.96 1.62 0.50
N LEU A 89 -0.39 0.88 -0.45
CA LEU A 89 0.36 -0.34 -0.17
C LEU A 89 1.84 -0.05 0.15
N LEU A 90 2.25 -0.32 1.38
CA LEU A 90 3.66 -0.16 1.77
C LEU A 90 4.58 -1.23 1.17
N TYR A 91 4.15 -2.49 1.18
CA TYR A 91 4.94 -3.63 0.74
C TYR A 91 4.22 -4.40 -0.37
N GLN A 92 4.90 -4.59 -1.49
CA GLN A 92 4.41 -5.37 -2.61
C GLN A 92 4.82 -6.84 -2.41
N ASP A 93 4.18 -7.50 -1.44
CA ASP A 93 4.31 -8.93 -1.13
C ASP A 93 2.87 -9.49 -1.02
N PRO A 94 2.32 -10.34 -1.93
CA PRO A 94 0.93 -10.72 -1.74
C PRO A 94 0.93 -11.70 -0.56
N ASP A 95 -0.06 -11.58 0.29
CA ASP A 95 -0.53 -12.71 1.05
C ASP A 95 -1.50 -13.51 0.14
N VAL A 96 -2.06 -14.63 0.61
CA VAL A 96 -2.91 -15.55 -0.16
C VAL A 96 -4.13 -14.92 -0.86
N SER A 97 -4.42 -13.62 -0.63
CA SER A 97 -5.50 -12.91 -1.32
C SER A 97 -4.99 -12.07 -2.51
N ASN A 98 -5.79 -12.09 -3.57
CA ASN A 98 -5.50 -11.42 -4.85
C ASN A 98 -5.49 -9.87 -4.75
N GLN A 99 -6.10 -9.27 -3.73
CA GLN A 99 -6.24 -7.81 -3.64
C GLN A 99 -4.91 -7.06 -3.46
N TRP A 100 -3.92 -7.64 -2.77
CA TRP A 100 -2.60 -7.00 -2.61
C TRP A 100 -1.73 -7.09 -3.85
N ALA A 101 -2.10 -7.94 -4.83
CA ALA A 101 -1.43 -8.03 -6.11
C ALA A 101 -1.79 -6.87 -7.04
N ILE A 102 -2.92 -6.20 -6.80
CA ILE A 102 -3.48 -5.16 -7.66
C ILE A 102 -3.36 -3.74 -7.09
N GLN A 103 -2.98 -3.60 -5.81
CA GLN A 103 -2.67 -2.32 -5.16
C GLN A 103 -1.23 -1.86 -5.47
N TYR A 104 -0.97 -0.57 -5.25
CA TYR A 104 0.35 0.03 -5.40
C TYR A 104 0.62 1.06 -4.28
N GLY A 105 1.82 1.66 -4.29
CA GLY A 105 2.27 2.55 -3.22
C GLY A 105 1.56 3.90 -3.28
N SER A 106 1.82 4.67 -4.34
CA SER A 106 1.17 5.94 -4.60
C SER A 106 1.24 6.32 -6.08
N SER A 107 0.36 7.20 -6.51
CA SER A 107 0.36 7.80 -7.84
C SER A 107 0.07 9.28 -7.76
N VAL A 108 0.39 10.03 -8.82
CA VAL A 108 0.05 11.45 -8.98
C VAL A 108 -0.09 11.71 -10.48
N GLY A 109 -1.22 12.28 -10.92
CA GLY A 109 -1.46 12.62 -12.33
C GLY A 109 -1.76 11.42 -13.25
N LEU A 110 -2.12 10.27 -12.67
CA LEU A 110 -2.32 9.01 -13.41
C LEU A 110 -3.69 8.40 -13.12
N ASN A 111 -4.26 7.75 -14.13
CA ASN A 111 -5.52 7.03 -14.08
C ASN A 111 -5.25 5.51 -13.95
N PRO A 112 -5.48 4.91 -12.78
CA PRO A 112 -5.34 3.47 -12.55
C PRO A 112 -6.63 2.66 -12.79
N TRP A 113 -7.75 3.32 -13.10
CA TRP A 113 -9.10 2.74 -12.99
C TRP A 113 -9.53 1.88 -14.19
N VAL A 114 -8.69 1.83 -15.23
CA VAL A 114 -8.88 0.95 -16.39
C VAL A 114 -8.08 -0.32 -16.15
N ASN A 115 -8.75 -1.47 -16.13
CA ASN A 115 -8.10 -2.73 -15.82
C ASN A 115 -6.90 -3.00 -16.76
N GLY A 116 -5.75 -3.24 -16.14
CA GLY A 116 -4.48 -3.49 -16.83
C GLY A 116 -3.87 -2.30 -17.57
N ARG A 117 -4.29 -1.07 -17.26
CA ARG A 117 -3.75 0.14 -17.88
C ARG A 117 -3.53 1.23 -16.85
N LEU A 118 -2.39 1.91 -16.97
CA LEU A 118 -2.03 3.11 -16.22
C LEU A 118 -1.66 4.19 -17.25
N SER A 119 -2.46 5.24 -17.30
CA SER A 119 -2.30 6.36 -18.25
C SER A 119 -2.28 7.70 -17.51
N LEU A 120 -1.95 8.79 -18.19
CA LEU A 120 -2.12 10.13 -17.64
C LEU A 120 -3.60 10.48 -17.48
N LEU A 121 -3.92 11.29 -16.46
CA LEU A 121 -5.22 11.94 -16.33
C LEU A 121 -5.33 13.12 -17.30
N ARG A 122 -6.55 13.59 -17.56
CA ARG A 122 -6.74 14.89 -18.21
C ARG A 122 -6.19 15.98 -17.29
N ARG A 123 -5.58 17.01 -17.87
CA ARG A 123 -5.09 18.13 -17.07
C ARG A 123 -6.24 18.91 -16.47
N THR A 124 -5.96 19.64 -15.41
CA THR A 124 -6.91 20.63 -14.86
C THR A 124 -6.48 22.05 -15.24
N GLU A 125 -7.45 22.93 -15.46
CA GLU A 125 -7.22 24.36 -15.68
C GLU A 125 -8.04 25.22 -14.72
N LEU A 126 -7.50 26.39 -14.34
CA LEU A 126 -8.25 27.39 -13.59
C LEU A 126 -9.25 28.06 -14.53
N ASP A 127 -10.53 27.98 -14.18
CA ASP A 127 -11.65 28.47 -14.99
C ASP A 127 -12.16 29.82 -14.46
N VAL A 128 -12.84 29.83 -13.30
CA VAL A 128 -13.27 31.08 -12.64
C VAL A 128 -12.32 31.41 -11.50
N THR A 129 -11.67 32.58 -11.56
CA THR A 129 -10.77 33.04 -10.50
C THR A 129 -11.56 33.61 -9.31
N ALA A 130 -11.21 33.21 -8.09
CA ALA A 130 -11.74 33.76 -6.85
C ALA A 130 -10.67 33.76 -5.75
N ALA A 131 -10.02 34.90 -5.55
CA ALA A 131 -8.96 35.08 -4.55
C ALA A 131 -9.51 35.42 -3.15
N THR A 132 -10.50 34.66 -2.68
CA THR A 132 -11.18 34.89 -1.40
C THR A 132 -10.78 33.86 -0.34
N THR A 133 -10.93 34.24 0.93
CA THR A 133 -10.76 33.34 2.08
C THR A 133 -12.08 32.72 2.54
N MET A 134 -13.19 33.09 1.90
CA MET A 134 -14.51 32.50 2.15
C MET A 134 -14.66 31.15 1.43
N PRO A 135 -15.57 30.27 1.88
CA PRO A 135 -15.90 29.05 1.17
C PRO A 135 -16.24 29.29 -0.30
N HIS A 136 -15.84 28.36 -1.17
CA HIS A 136 -16.12 28.42 -2.60
C HIS A 136 -16.93 27.19 -3.02
N HIS A 137 -18.21 27.39 -3.33
CA HIS A 137 -19.10 26.30 -3.75
C HIS A 137 -19.13 26.16 -5.28
N VAL A 138 -19.24 24.93 -5.76
CA VAL A 138 -19.49 24.63 -7.17
C VAL A 138 -20.63 23.64 -7.31
N LEU A 139 -21.46 23.82 -8.33
CA LEU A 139 -22.60 22.94 -8.58
C LEU A 139 -22.93 22.84 -10.07
N GLY A 140 -22.95 21.63 -10.59
CA GLY A 140 -23.25 21.35 -12.00
C GLY A 140 -24.71 21.54 -12.36
N TYR A 141 -24.98 22.02 -13.58
CA TYR A 141 -26.33 22.11 -14.13
C TYR A 141 -26.30 22.06 -15.66
N ASN A 142 -27.47 21.84 -16.28
CA ASN A 142 -27.59 21.76 -17.73
C ASN A 142 -28.78 22.58 -18.23
N ASP A 143 -28.56 23.42 -19.25
CA ASP A 143 -29.57 24.22 -19.95
C ASP A 143 -29.62 23.90 -21.47
N GLY A 144 -29.18 22.70 -21.84
CA GLY A 144 -28.81 22.33 -23.21
C GLY A 144 -27.31 22.53 -23.49
N THR A 145 -26.61 23.27 -22.64
CA THR A 145 -25.14 23.32 -22.57
C THR A 145 -24.67 22.76 -21.23
N ASP A 146 -23.51 22.13 -21.23
CA ASP A 146 -22.90 21.59 -20.02
C ASP A 146 -22.30 22.72 -19.17
N ARG A 147 -22.81 22.92 -17.95
CA ARG A 147 -22.47 24.08 -17.13
C ARG A 147 -22.30 23.75 -15.66
N TYR A 148 -21.77 24.73 -14.93
CA TYR A 148 -21.77 24.76 -13.49
C TYR A 148 -21.89 26.20 -12.96
N TRP A 149 -22.40 26.33 -11.74
CA TRP A 149 -22.31 27.55 -10.96
C TRP A 149 -21.07 27.53 -10.09
N SER A 150 -20.37 28.66 -10.03
CA SER A 150 -19.21 28.94 -9.19
C SER A 150 -19.59 30.08 -8.25
N ALA A 151 -19.69 29.78 -6.96
CA ALA A 151 -20.12 30.72 -5.93
C ALA A 151 -19.00 30.97 -4.92
N ALA A 152 -18.51 32.20 -4.85
CA ALA A 152 -17.47 32.59 -3.93
C ALA A 152 -17.74 34.01 -3.43
N ASP A 153 -17.64 34.21 -2.11
CA ASP A 153 -18.01 35.46 -1.46
C ASP A 153 -19.45 35.87 -1.85
N THR A 154 -19.68 37.09 -2.34
CA THR A 154 -21.02 37.55 -2.78
C THR A 154 -21.31 37.28 -4.27
N VAL A 155 -20.41 36.58 -4.98
CA VAL A 155 -20.43 36.44 -6.43
C VAL A 155 -20.87 35.03 -6.83
N LEU A 156 -21.93 34.96 -7.64
CA LEU A 156 -22.36 33.75 -8.35
C LEU A 156 -22.03 33.88 -9.83
N THR A 157 -21.35 32.89 -10.41
CA THR A 157 -20.98 32.86 -11.83
C THR A 157 -21.42 31.56 -12.47
N SER A 158 -22.13 31.61 -13.60
CA SER A 158 -22.37 30.47 -14.47
C SER A 158 -21.20 30.31 -15.41
N SER A 159 -20.65 29.10 -15.55
CA SER A 159 -19.59 28.78 -16.52
C SER A 159 -19.88 27.49 -17.28
N ASP A 160 -19.49 27.42 -18.55
CA ASP A 160 -19.45 26.19 -19.36
C ASP A 160 -18.04 25.56 -19.44
N GLY A 161 -17.10 26.08 -18.64
CA GLY A 161 -15.68 25.71 -18.68
C GLY A 161 -14.87 26.49 -19.72
N THR A 162 -15.45 27.54 -20.32
CA THR A 162 -14.76 28.45 -21.25
C THR A 162 -15.32 29.88 -21.19
N THR A 163 -16.63 30.01 -21.11
CA THR A 163 -17.38 31.26 -21.06
C THR A 163 -18.00 31.44 -19.69
N HIS A 164 -17.85 32.65 -19.13
CA HIS A 164 -18.38 32.99 -17.80
C HIS A 164 -19.46 34.06 -17.88
N THR A 165 -20.54 33.87 -17.12
CA THR A 165 -21.64 34.83 -17.00
C THR A 165 -21.90 35.09 -15.51
N ALA A 166 -21.71 36.33 -15.07
CA ALA A 166 -22.08 36.75 -13.72
C ALA A 166 -23.60 36.65 -13.53
N VAL A 167 -24.03 36.09 -12.41
CA VAL A 167 -25.44 35.87 -12.07
C VAL A 167 -25.85 36.84 -10.97
N THR A 168 -26.85 37.68 -11.24
CA THR A 168 -27.46 38.55 -10.23
C THR A 168 -28.40 37.74 -9.35
N TRP A 169 -27.85 37.01 -8.39
CA TRP A 169 -28.59 36.02 -7.59
C TRP A 169 -29.53 36.61 -6.54
N GLY A 170 -29.47 37.92 -6.29
CA GLY A 170 -30.43 38.68 -5.50
C GLY A 170 -30.00 38.99 -4.06
N GLY A 171 -29.13 38.17 -3.47
CA GLY A 171 -28.52 38.45 -2.17
C GLY A 171 -27.33 39.40 -2.25
N THR A 172 -26.90 39.89 -1.09
CA THR A 172 -25.80 40.87 -0.96
C THR A 172 -24.69 40.42 -0.04
N GLU A 173 -24.93 39.40 0.78
CA GLU A 173 -23.95 38.87 1.71
C GLU A 173 -23.20 37.68 1.13
N THR A 174 -22.22 37.15 1.87
CA THR A 174 -21.45 35.98 1.45
C THR A 174 -22.38 34.77 1.26
N ILE A 175 -22.26 34.10 0.11
CA ILE A 175 -22.97 32.86 -0.19
C ILE A 175 -22.39 31.74 0.70
N LEU A 176 -23.22 31.19 1.57
CA LEU A 176 -22.89 30.17 2.56
C LEU A 176 -23.18 28.75 2.09
N SER A 177 -24.14 28.60 1.16
CA SER A 177 -24.55 27.31 0.63
C SER A 177 -25.26 27.45 -0.71
N LEU A 178 -25.13 26.42 -1.55
CA LEU A 178 -25.68 26.37 -2.90
C LEU A 178 -26.24 24.97 -3.17
N THR A 179 -27.48 24.89 -3.65
CA THR A 179 -28.11 23.64 -4.10
C THR A 179 -28.95 23.88 -5.36
N THR A 180 -29.44 22.81 -5.98
CA THR A 180 -30.33 22.88 -7.14
C THR A 180 -31.39 21.78 -7.07
N ASP A 181 -32.55 22.03 -7.68
CA ASP A 181 -33.57 21.02 -7.97
C ASP A 181 -33.40 20.39 -9.37
N GLY A 182 -32.32 20.77 -10.07
CA GLY A 182 -32.00 20.37 -11.44
C GLY A 182 -32.42 21.40 -12.50
N GLN A 183 -33.18 22.44 -12.14
CA GLN A 183 -33.52 23.56 -13.01
C GLN A 183 -33.09 24.90 -12.40
N ASP A 184 -33.49 25.13 -11.15
CA ASP A 184 -33.22 26.36 -10.42
C ASP A 184 -32.05 26.17 -9.46
N TYR A 185 -31.25 27.22 -9.31
CA TYR A 185 -30.30 27.33 -8.20
C TYR A 185 -31.01 27.91 -6.98
N TYR A 186 -30.55 27.48 -5.81
CA TYR A 186 -30.89 28.04 -4.51
C TYR A 186 -29.59 28.44 -3.83
N ALA A 187 -29.32 29.75 -3.79
CA ALA A 187 -28.14 30.31 -3.13
C ALA A 187 -28.57 30.94 -1.80
N ALA A 188 -27.88 30.59 -0.72
CA ALA A 188 -28.21 31.01 0.63
C ALA A 188 -27.12 31.91 1.21
N ASP A 189 -27.51 33.00 1.87
CA ASP A 189 -26.67 33.80 2.75
C ASP A 189 -27.29 33.93 4.15
N GLU A 190 -26.72 34.81 4.98
CA GLU A 190 -27.20 35.04 6.35
C GLU A 190 -28.56 35.78 6.42
N VAL A 191 -29.04 36.34 5.31
CA VAL A 191 -30.30 37.08 5.21
C VAL A 191 -31.41 36.21 4.64
N GLY A 192 -31.13 35.48 3.55
CA GLY A 192 -32.13 34.66 2.88
C GLY A 192 -31.58 33.63 1.91
N ILE A 193 -32.51 32.83 1.39
CA ILE A 193 -32.32 31.87 0.30
C ILE A 193 -32.98 32.46 -0.93
N TYR A 194 -32.22 32.54 -2.01
CA TYR A 194 -32.63 33.15 -3.26
C TYR A 194 -32.67 32.10 -4.37
N GLN A 195 -33.74 32.13 -5.16
CA GLN A 195 -34.00 31.21 -6.25
C GLN A 195 -33.91 31.90 -7.60
N GLY A 196 -33.22 31.29 -8.56
CA GLY A 196 -33.23 31.71 -9.96
C GLY A 196 -32.83 30.56 -10.89
N THR A 197 -32.93 30.79 -12.20
CA THR A 197 -32.71 29.75 -13.22
C THR A 197 -31.49 30.08 -14.07
N GLY A 198 -30.55 29.13 -14.24
CA GLY A 198 -29.37 29.30 -15.08
C GLY A 198 -28.57 30.55 -14.74
N SER A 199 -28.52 31.51 -15.67
CA SER A 199 -27.87 32.83 -15.48
C SER A 199 -28.86 33.98 -15.21
N GLY A 200 -30.14 33.66 -15.01
CA GLY A 200 -31.19 34.61 -14.70
C GLY A 200 -31.09 35.21 -13.29
N ALA A 201 -31.74 36.35 -13.10
CA ALA A 201 -31.77 37.04 -11.82
C ALA A 201 -32.54 36.23 -10.77
N GLY A 202 -31.99 36.16 -9.56
CA GLY A 202 -32.61 35.46 -8.44
C GLY A 202 -33.59 36.34 -7.67
N THR A 203 -34.51 35.70 -6.96
CA THR A 203 -35.50 36.35 -6.09
C THR A 203 -35.49 35.71 -4.71
N LEU A 204 -35.75 36.51 -3.66
CA LEU A 204 -35.81 36.01 -2.30
C LEU A 204 -36.95 35.00 -2.15
N ALA A 205 -36.61 33.75 -1.87
CA ALA A 205 -37.55 32.67 -1.64
C ALA A 205 -37.87 32.53 -0.14
N TRP A 206 -36.86 32.59 0.73
CA TRP A 206 -37.02 32.38 2.17
C TRP A 206 -36.05 33.23 2.99
N ASN A 207 -36.46 33.67 4.17
CA ASN A 207 -35.57 34.32 5.14
C ASN A 207 -34.71 33.28 5.86
N THR A 208 -33.47 33.61 6.22
CA THR A 208 -32.61 32.77 7.07
C THR A 208 -32.38 33.44 8.41
N GLY A 209 -31.74 34.62 8.41
CA GLY A 209 -31.47 35.42 9.62
C GLY A 209 -30.43 34.80 10.56
N ASP A 210 -29.57 33.92 10.05
CA ASP A 210 -28.50 33.24 10.80
C ASP A 210 -27.28 33.02 9.88
N PRO A 211 -26.04 33.21 10.36
CA PRO A 211 -24.83 32.99 9.54
C PRO A 211 -24.44 31.51 9.36
N HIS A 212 -25.20 30.56 9.91
CA HIS A 212 -25.00 29.13 9.69
C HIS A 212 -26.17 28.56 8.90
N VAL A 213 -26.01 28.53 7.58
CA VAL A 213 -27.03 28.03 6.66
C VAL A 213 -26.43 26.96 5.77
N VAL A 214 -27.11 25.81 5.70
CA VAL A 214 -26.88 24.79 4.69
C VAL A 214 -28.21 24.48 4.00
N VAL A 215 -28.20 24.45 2.67
CA VAL A 215 -29.35 24.06 1.86
C VAL A 215 -29.04 22.77 1.09
N GLY A 216 -30.06 21.95 0.88
CA GLY A 216 -29.95 20.77 0.04
C GLY A 216 -31.30 20.37 -0.54
N TRP A 217 -31.28 19.89 -1.78
CA TRP A 217 -32.44 19.29 -2.41
C TRP A 217 -32.43 17.78 -2.16
N ALA A 218 -33.42 17.27 -1.44
CA ALA A 218 -33.49 15.86 -1.06
C ALA A 218 -34.93 15.36 -1.16
N MET A 219 -35.13 14.22 -1.82
CA MET A 219 -36.44 13.58 -2.01
C MET A 219 -37.52 14.52 -2.57
N GLY A 220 -37.14 15.41 -3.50
CA GLY A 220 -38.04 16.39 -4.11
C GLY A 220 -38.45 17.54 -3.17
N ARG A 221 -37.65 17.81 -2.13
CA ARG A 221 -37.90 18.87 -1.14
C ARG A 221 -36.67 19.74 -0.98
N LEU A 222 -36.89 21.05 -0.86
CA LEU A 222 -35.85 21.98 -0.43
C LEU A 222 -35.75 21.93 1.09
N MET A 223 -34.61 21.43 1.58
CA MET A 223 -34.32 21.33 3.01
C MET A 223 -33.28 22.37 3.39
N ALA A 224 -33.40 22.93 4.58
CA ALA A 224 -32.42 23.87 5.11
C ALA A 224 -32.10 23.62 6.58
N GLY A 225 -30.82 23.59 6.91
CA GLY A 225 -30.33 23.78 8.27
C GLY A 225 -30.05 25.26 8.48
N ILE A 226 -30.79 25.92 9.38
CA ILE A 226 -30.61 27.34 9.70
C ILE A 226 -30.36 27.44 11.22
N GLY A 227 -29.16 27.89 11.59
CA GLY A 227 -28.67 27.79 12.95
C GLY A 227 -28.69 26.34 13.44
N ARG A 228 -29.43 26.07 14.51
CA ARG A 228 -29.59 24.72 15.10
C ARG A 228 -30.83 23.96 14.63
N SER A 229 -31.62 24.54 13.73
CA SER A 229 -32.93 24.03 13.32
C SER A 229 -32.91 23.53 11.88
N VAL A 230 -33.70 22.49 11.60
CA VAL A 230 -33.91 21.93 10.26
C VAL A 230 -35.32 22.26 9.80
N TYR A 231 -35.43 22.76 8.58
CA TYR A 231 -36.66 23.19 7.94
C TYR A 231 -36.87 22.39 6.65
N GLU A 232 -38.13 22.04 6.40
CA GLU A 232 -38.62 21.76 5.06
C GLU A 232 -39.19 23.06 4.50
N LEU A 233 -38.57 23.62 3.46
CA LEU A 233 -38.94 24.90 2.88
C LEU A 233 -40.07 24.73 1.85
N ALA A 234 -41.22 24.30 2.36
CA ALA A 234 -42.44 24.11 1.60
C ALA A 234 -43.66 24.62 2.39
N GLY A 235 -44.71 25.04 1.67
CA GLY A 235 -45.94 25.57 2.28
C GLY A 235 -45.78 26.97 2.89
N GLY A 236 -46.67 27.36 3.80
CA GLY A 236 -46.59 28.66 4.49
C GLY A 236 -46.81 29.89 3.60
N THR A 237 -46.25 31.04 4.03
CA THR A 237 -46.29 32.32 3.27
C THR A 237 -44.86 32.87 3.13
N PRO A 238 -44.15 32.44 2.08
CA PRO A 238 -42.82 32.98 1.74
C PRO A 238 -42.79 34.52 1.72
N PRO A 239 -41.69 35.16 2.15
CA PRO A 239 -40.40 34.55 2.53
C PRO A 239 -40.31 34.12 4.00
N THR A 240 -41.40 34.12 4.77
CA THR A 240 -41.37 33.73 6.19
C THR A 240 -41.10 32.24 6.32
N LEU A 241 -40.15 31.84 7.19
CA LEU A 241 -39.85 30.43 7.45
C LEU A 241 -41.08 29.67 7.98
N PRO A 242 -41.27 28.41 7.56
CA PRO A 242 -42.25 27.51 8.17
C PRO A 242 -41.77 27.06 9.57
N GLU A 243 -42.60 26.27 10.26
CA GLU A 243 -42.21 25.65 11.54
C GLU A 243 -41.04 24.66 11.31
N PRO A 244 -40.00 24.66 12.16
CA PRO A 244 -38.90 23.72 12.02
C PRO A 244 -39.39 22.27 12.21
N VAL A 245 -38.91 21.38 11.35
CA VAL A 245 -39.10 19.92 11.47
C VAL A 245 -38.38 19.39 12.70
N TYR A 246 -37.21 19.98 13.01
CA TYR A 246 -36.42 19.61 14.18
C TYR A 246 -35.56 20.78 14.67
N THR A 247 -35.38 20.88 15.98
CA THR A 247 -34.46 21.81 16.63
C THR A 247 -33.53 21.03 17.52
N HIS A 248 -32.22 21.09 17.25
CA HIS A 248 -31.24 20.37 18.06
C HIS A 248 -31.13 20.99 19.48
N PRO A 249 -31.03 20.19 20.55
CA PRO A 249 -31.01 20.72 21.93
C PRO A 249 -29.72 21.47 22.29
N ALA A 250 -28.60 21.16 21.66
CA ALA A 250 -27.34 21.87 21.90
C ALA A 250 -27.36 23.26 21.24
N ALA A 251 -27.09 24.30 22.03
CA ALA A 251 -27.26 25.67 21.59
C ALA A 251 -26.31 26.12 20.47
N GLY A 252 -25.10 25.54 20.42
CA GLY A 252 -24.10 25.78 19.38
C GLY A 252 -24.01 24.65 18.36
N TRP A 253 -25.13 24.00 18.05
CA TRP A 253 -25.19 23.01 16.98
C TRP A 253 -25.29 23.71 15.62
N GLN A 254 -24.53 23.21 14.65
CA GLN A 254 -24.51 23.71 13.27
C GLN A 254 -24.65 22.54 12.30
N TRP A 255 -25.51 22.71 11.31
CA TRP A 255 -25.71 21.75 10.23
C TRP A 255 -24.71 21.99 9.09
N THR A 256 -24.20 20.92 8.49
CA THR A 256 -23.13 21.00 7.47
C THR A 256 -23.47 20.36 6.13
N ALA A 257 -24.38 19.39 6.10
CA ALA A 257 -24.78 18.76 4.85
C ALA A 257 -26.19 18.20 4.94
N VAL A 258 -26.89 18.21 3.81
CA VAL A 258 -28.16 17.51 3.60
C VAL A 258 -27.98 16.59 2.39
N THR A 259 -28.43 15.34 2.51
CA THR A 259 -28.43 14.39 1.39
C THR A 259 -29.64 13.46 1.49
N GLU A 260 -29.99 12.82 0.40
CA GLU A 260 -31.06 11.81 0.35
C GLU A 260 -30.46 10.41 0.37
N GLY A 261 -31.03 9.50 1.15
CA GLY A 261 -30.79 8.06 0.97
C GLY A 261 -32.07 7.33 0.60
N THR A 262 -32.08 6.00 0.62
CA THR A 262 -33.22 5.23 0.11
C THR A 262 -34.51 5.42 0.92
N ASN A 263 -34.39 5.54 2.25
CA ASN A 263 -35.55 5.53 3.15
C ASN A 263 -35.76 6.84 3.93
N ALA A 264 -34.80 7.77 3.88
CA ALA A 264 -34.82 8.98 4.69
C ALA A 264 -33.98 10.09 4.08
N ILE A 265 -34.25 11.33 4.51
CA ILE A 265 -33.35 12.47 4.34
C ILE A 265 -32.35 12.46 5.49
N TYR A 266 -31.06 12.64 5.18
CA TYR A 266 -29.98 12.65 6.15
C TYR A 266 -29.39 14.05 6.27
N VAL A 267 -29.21 14.52 7.50
CA VAL A 267 -28.64 15.82 7.81
C VAL A 267 -27.49 15.64 8.80
N ALA A 268 -26.30 16.10 8.43
CA ALA A 268 -25.12 16.04 9.27
C ALA A 268 -24.90 17.37 10.00
N GLY A 269 -24.37 17.31 11.20
CA GLY A 269 -24.02 18.49 11.96
C GLY A 269 -23.05 18.21 13.10
N TYR A 270 -22.63 19.29 13.77
CA TYR A 270 -21.70 19.20 14.88
C TYR A 270 -21.89 20.33 15.90
N SER A 271 -21.33 20.13 17.09
CA SER A 271 -21.14 21.19 18.09
C SER A 271 -19.82 20.96 18.83
N GLY A 272 -18.91 21.93 18.73
CA GLY A 272 -17.54 21.76 19.20
C GLY A 272 -16.87 20.57 18.52
N SER A 273 -16.42 19.59 19.31
CA SER A 273 -15.73 18.39 18.83
C SER A 273 -16.62 17.15 18.70
N LYS A 274 -17.95 17.29 18.80
CA LYS A 274 -18.91 16.19 18.63
C LYS A 274 -19.73 16.40 17.36
N SER A 275 -19.82 15.38 16.53
CA SER A 275 -20.63 15.37 15.32
C SER A 275 -21.51 14.13 15.22
N ALA A 276 -22.64 14.28 14.54
CA ALA A 276 -23.60 13.21 14.34
C ALA A 276 -24.38 13.44 13.04
N ILE A 277 -24.96 12.35 12.54
CA ILE A 277 -25.83 12.33 11.37
C ILE A 277 -27.23 11.97 11.86
N TYR A 278 -28.22 12.77 11.47
CA TYR A 278 -29.63 12.57 11.77
C TYR A 278 -30.38 12.14 10.51
N LYS A 279 -31.37 11.26 10.65
CA LYS A 279 -32.29 10.86 9.59
C LYS A 279 -33.70 11.37 9.88
N PHE A 280 -34.42 11.68 8.81
CA PHE A 280 -35.81 12.14 8.80
C PHE A 280 -36.58 11.24 7.85
N THR A 281 -37.46 10.39 8.39
CA THR A 281 -38.29 9.45 7.63
C THR A 281 -39.59 10.10 7.21
N LEU A 282 -40.21 9.58 6.15
CA LEU A 282 -41.51 10.05 5.72
C LEU A 282 -42.62 9.25 6.40
N GLU A 283 -43.42 9.93 7.23
CA GLU A 283 -44.59 9.34 7.87
C GLU A 283 -45.81 9.45 6.94
N THR A 284 -46.46 8.32 6.67
CA THR A 284 -47.58 8.22 5.69
C THR A 284 -48.94 7.93 6.33
N ASP A 285 -49.01 7.99 7.66
CA ASP A 285 -50.24 7.73 8.43
C ASP A 285 -51.34 8.80 8.22
N GLY A 286 -51.02 9.91 7.55
CA GLY A 286 -51.95 10.99 7.19
C GLY A 286 -52.23 11.11 5.68
N SER A 287 -53.20 11.94 5.31
CA SER A 287 -53.53 12.22 3.90
C SER A 287 -52.46 13.03 3.15
N VAL A 288 -51.52 13.65 3.88
CA VAL A 288 -50.32 14.30 3.35
C VAL A 288 -49.10 13.74 4.09
N PRO A 289 -48.10 13.18 3.40
CA PRO A 289 -46.89 12.68 4.04
C PRO A 289 -46.10 13.80 4.74
N VAL A 290 -45.71 13.58 6.00
CA VAL A 290 -44.96 14.56 6.83
C VAL A 290 -43.62 13.95 7.24
N LEU A 291 -42.57 14.77 7.36
CA LEU A 291 -41.29 14.30 7.88
C LEU A 291 -41.37 14.01 9.39
N SER A 292 -40.69 12.93 9.80
CA SER A 292 -40.49 12.60 11.21
C SER A 292 -39.64 13.67 11.91
N GLY A 293 -39.60 13.64 13.24
CA GLY A 293 -38.53 14.33 13.98
C GLY A 293 -37.15 13.73 13.66
N GLY A 294 -36.08 14.47 13.99
CA GLY A 294 -34.71 14.02 13.76
C GLY A 294 -34.30 12.84 14.65
N ILE A 295 -33.97 11.70 14.04
CA ILE A 295 -33.48 10.49 14.71
C ILE A 295 -31.98 10.35 14.42
N GLN A 296 -31.14 10.12 15.43
CA GLN A 296 -29.69 9.97 15.20
C GLN A 296 -29.41 8.64 14.46
N ALA A 297 -28.84 8.72 13.26
CA ALA A 297 -28.48 7.58 12.40
C ALA A 297 -27.03 7.09 12.61
N ALA A 298 -26.12 8.01 12.96
CA ALA A 298 -24.74 7.70 13.29
C ALA A 298 -24.09 8.79 14.15
N SER A 299 -23.10 8.39 14.96
CA SER A 299 -22.20 9.31 15.67
C SER A 299 -20.76 9.04 15.26
N LEU A 300 -19.93 10.08 15.21
CA LEU A 300 -18.52 9.98 14.88
C LEU A 300 -17.62 10.05 16.12
N PRO A 301 -16.35 9.60 16.00
CA PRO A 301 -15.37 9.73 17.08
C PRO A 301 -15.19 11.18 17.54
N HIS A 302 -14.84 11.36 18.82
CA HIS A 302 -14.58 12.69 19.37
C HIS A 302 -13.40 13.38 18.68
N GLY A 303 -13.57 14.66 18.33
CA GLY A 303 -12.56 15.44 17.62
C GLY A 303 -12.55 15.22 16.10
N GLU A 304 -13.57 14.55 15.56
CA GLU A 304 -13.85 14.40 14.13
C GLU A 304 -15.21 15.06 13.83
N VAL A 305 -15.23 16.09 12.99
CA VAL A 305 -16.47 16.80 12.62
C VAL A 305 -16.85 16.51 11.17
N VAL A 306 -18.14 16.29 10.90
CA VAL A 306 -18.65 16.12 9.52
C VAL A 306 -18.69 17.47 8.84
N LEU A 307 -17.97 17.59 7.73
CA LEU A 307 -17.95 18.79 6.89
C LEU A 307 -18.84 18.62 5.66
N HIS A 308 -19.00 17.40 5.14
CA HIS A 308 -19.86 17.10 4.00
C HIS A 308 -20.36 15.66 4.03
N MET A 309 -21.48 15.40 3.39
CA MET A 309 -22.05 14.07 3.25
C MET A 309 -22.80 13.94 1.93
N SER A 310 -22.67 12.80 1.25
CA SER A 310 -23.46 12.47 0.07
C SER A 310 -23.80 10.98 0.09
N ALA A 311 -25.08 10.64 -0.04
CA ALA A 311 -25.43 9.27 -0.37
C ALA A 311 -25.28 9.03 -1.88
N TYR A 312 -25.03 7.77 -2.26
CA TYR A 312 -24.83 7.39 -3.65
C TYR A 312 -25.18 5.91 -3.89
N LEU A 313 -25.66 5.60 -5.10
CA LEU A 313 -26.10 4.25 -5.52
C LEU A 313 -27.11 3.58 -4.57
N GLY A 314 -27.89 4.36 -3.81
CA GLY A 314 -28.91 3.88 -2.88
C GLY A 314 -28.41 3.12 -1.66
N THR A 315 -27.11 2.84 -1.56
CA THR A 315 -26.52 2.03 -0.48
C THR A 315 -25.40 2.75 0.23
N TYR A 316 -24.53 3.44 -0.53
CA TYR A 316 -23.32 4.03 0.03
C TYR A 316 -23.55 5.45 0.52
N VAL A 317 -22.85 5.84 1.58
CA VAL A 317 -22.78 7.20 2.10
C VAL A 317 -21.31 7.60 2.22
N GLY A 318 -20.90 8.60 1.45
CA GLY A 318 -19.62 9.26 1.62
C GLY A 318 -19.71 10.26 2.78
N ILE A 319 -18.78 10.16 3.73
CA ILE A 319 -18.71 11.02 4.92
C ILE A 319 -17.37 11.76 4.90
N GLY A 320 -17.42 13.05 4.60
CA GLY A 320 -16.28 13.95 4.58
C GLY A 320 -16.13 14.63 5.93
N THR A 321 -14.96 14.54 6.53
CA THR A 321 -14.72 15.03 7.89
C THR A 321 -13.48 15.91 7.97
N SER A 322 -13.29 16.57 9.11
CA SER A 322 -12.07 17.32 9.44
C SER A 322 -10.80 16.46 9.54
N ARG A 323 -10.90 15.12 9.48
CA ARG A 323 -9.75 14.21 9.54
C ARG A 323 -9.55 13.39 8.27
N GLY A 324 -10.50 13.41 7.35
CA GLY A 324 -10.48 12.45 6.26
C GLY A 324 -11.83 12.10 5.69
N PHE A 325 -11.82 11.07 4.86
CA PHE A 325 -13.00 10.52 4.20
C PHE A 325 -13.29 9.09 4.67
N ARG A 326 -14.57 8.79 4.84
CA ARG A 326 -15.10 7.45 5.14
C ARG A 326 -16.19 7.09 4.15
N VAL A 327 -16.33 5.79 3.90
CA VAL A 327 -17.51 5.22 3.26
C VAL A 327 -18.32 4.49 4.33
N GLY A 328 -19.62 4.72 4.32
CA GLY A 328 -20.59 3.91 5.05
C GLY A 328 -21.65 3.32 4.15
N GLU A 329 -22.43 2.42 4.72
CA GLU A 329 -23.54 1.74 4.09
C GLU A 329 -24.82 2.00 4.89
N LEU A 330 -25.91 2.24 4.17
CA LEU A 330 -27.26 2.35 4.71
C LEU A 330 -27.79 0.96 5.04
N THR A 331 -28.26 0.78 6.28
CA THR A 331 -29.02 -0.41 6.67
C THR A 331 -30.47 -0.30 6.22
N ASP A 332 -31.22 -1.41 6.27
CA ASP A 332 -32.66 -1.42 6.00
C ASP A 332 -33.45 -0.47 6.94
N SER A 333 -32.97 -0.27 8.17
CA SER A 333 -33.54 0.68 9.13
C SER A 333 -33.17 2.15 8.85
N GLY A 334 -32.32 2.41 7.85
CA GLY A 334 -31.78 3.74 7.55
C GLY A 334 -30.73 4.21 8.57
N ASP A 335 -30.11 3.29 9.32
CA ASP A 335 -28.92 3.62 10.12
C ASP A 335 -27.67 3.54 9.23
N ILE A 336 -26.57 4.17 9.66
CA ILE A 336 -25.32 4.20 8.88
C ILE A 336 -24.25 3.39 9.61
N VAL A 337 -23.75 2.35 8.94
CA VAL A 337 -22.54 1.62 9.38
C VAL A 337 -21.38 2.10 8.53
N TYR A 338 -20.28 2.54 9.12
CA TYR A 338 -19.17 3.14 8.37
C TYR A 338 -17.80 2.54 8.71
N GLY A 339 -16.91 2.59 7.72
CA GLY A 339 -15.55 2.07 7.80
C GLY A 339 -14.52 3.01 8.45
N PRO A 340 -13.25 2.58 8.53
CA PRO A 340 -12.14 3.45 8.92
C PRO A 340 -11.94 4.60 7.91
N LEU A 341 -11.07 5.57 8.25
CA LEU A 341 -10.64 6.58 7.29
C LEU A 341 -9.91 5.91 6.11
N LEU A 342 -10.27 6.30 4.89
CA LEU A 342 -9.60 5.88 3.65
C LEU A 342 -8.50 6.87 3.27
N VAL A 343 -8.83 8.16 3.31
CA VAL A 343 -7.93 9.26 3.04
C VAL A 343 -7.86 10.13 4.29
N GLU A 344 -6.65 10.49 4.71
CA GLU A 344 -6.37 11.24 5.94
C GLU A 344 -6.09 12.74 5.66
N THR A 345 -6.93 13.37 4.83
CA THR A 345 -6.94 14.82 4.59
C THR A 345 -8.35 15.37 4.77
N PRO A 346 -8.56 16.58 5.33
CA PRO A 346 -9.90 17.13 5.49
C PRO A 346 -10.71 17.15 4.19
N VAL A 347 -11.95 16.64 4.23
CA VAL A 347 -12.84 16.57 3.05
C VAL A 347 -14.08 17.41 3.29
N ARG A 348 -14.22 18.51 2.54
CA ARG A 348 -15.31 19.49 2.65
C ARG A 348 -16.36 19.39 1.53
N SER A 349 -16.09 18.64 0.48
CA SER A 349 -17.05 18.40 -0.60
C SER A 349 -16.73 17.10 -1.32
N MET A 350 -17.76 16.49 -1.90
CA MET A 350 -17.66 15.32 -2.75
C MET A 350 -18.81 15.25 -3.74
N VAL A 351 -18.63 14.49 -4.82
CA VAL A 351 -19.69 14.14 -5.76
C VAL A 351 -19.58 12.66 -6.14
N GLY A 352 -20.73 12.00 -6.31
CA GLY A 352 -20.80 10.63 -6.82
C GLY A 352 -20.96 10.62 -8.34
N TYR A 353 -20.21 9.77 -9.04
CA TYR A 353 -20.37 9.52 -10.47
C TYR A 353 -19.92 8.12 -10.88
N ASP A 354 -20.69 7.47 -11.76
CA ASP A 354 -20.55 6.05 -12.10
C ASP A 354 -20.49 5.15 -10.84
N ARG A 355 -19.34 4.57 -10.53
CA ARG A 355 -19.10 3.79 -9.31
C ARG A 355 -18.20 4.50 -8.30
N PHE A 356 -17.89 5.76 -8.52
CA PHE A 356 -16.88 6.49 -7.78
C PHE A 356 -17.46 7.60 -6.90
N PHE A 357 -16.76 7.87 -5.80
CA PHE A 357 -16.76 9.20 -5.20
C PHE A 357 -15.53 9.98 -5.65
N PHE A 358 -15.75 11.23 -6.05
CA PHE A 358 -14.71 12.24 -6.22
C PHE A 358 -14.74 13.11 -4.97
N ILE A 359 -13.64 13.15 -4.23
CA ILE A 359 -13.55 13.85 -2.94
C ILE A 359 -12.46 14.92 -3.00
N GLY A 360 -12.71 16.05 -2.35
CA GLY A 360 -11.71 17.12 -2.25
C GLY A 360 -10.46 16.69 -1.49
N ALA A 361 -9.29 17.04 -2.01
CA ALA A 361 -7.99 16.77 -1.42
C ALA A 361 -7.30 18.09 -1.08
N GLU A 362 -7.18 18.43 0.21
CA GLU A 362 -6.47 19.63 0.66
C GLU A 362 -4.97 19.33 0.82
N ASN A 363 -4.12 19.97 0.00
CA ASN A 363 -2.66 19.92 0.10
C ASN A 363 -2.05 18.51 0.17
N ALA A 364 -2.79 17.49 -0.27
CA ALA A 364 -2.47 16.08 -0.05
C ALA A 364 -1.80 15.44 -1.28
N ILE A 365 -1.84 16.11 -2.43
CA ILE A 365 -1.27 15.60 -3.68
C ILE A 365 0.08 16.27 -3.90
N ASN A 366 1.15 15.73 -3.31
CA ASN A 366 2.49 16.35 -3.30
C ASN A 366 2.50 17.81 -2.79
N GLY A 367 1.68 18.11 -1.78
CA GLY A 367 1.53 19.47 -1.24
C GLY A 367 0.60 20.39 -2.04
N GLN A 368 0.01 19.89 -3.13
CA GLN A 368 -1.02 20.59 -3.91
C GLN A 368 -2.41 20.06 -3.57
N SER A 369 -3.42 20.84 -3.90
CA SER A 369 -4.83 20.49 -3.78
C SER A 369 -5.40 19.93 -5.08
N GLY A 370 -6.48 19.17 -4.96
CA GLY A 370 -7.07 18.45 -6.07
C GLY A 370 -8.18 17.52 -5.62
N LEU A 371 -8.26 16.36 -6.26
CA LEU A 371 -9.24 15.34 -5.95
C LEU A 371 -8.58 13.99 -5.62
N TYR A 372 -9.23 13.20 -4.78
CA TYR A 372 -9.07 11.75 -4.77
C TYR A 372 -10.31 11.10 -5.40
N ARG A 373 -10.10 9.95 -6.03
CA ARG A 373 -11.18 9.09 -6.52
C ARG A 373 -11.23 7.82 -5.67
N VAL A 374 -12.43 7.43 -5.24
CA VAL A 374 -12.68 6.24 -4.42
C VAL A 374 -13.64 5.31 -5.16
N ASP A 375 -13.25 4.05 -5.38
CA ASP A 375 -14.03 3.03 -6.10
C ASP A 375 -14.96 2.27 -5.16
N LEU A 376 -16.28 2.42 -5.37
CA LEU A 376 -17.32 1.73 -4.61
C LEU A 376 -17.67 0.35 -5.20
N GLY A 377 -17.08 -0.01 -6.33
CA GLY A 377 -17.43 -1.21 -7.08
C GLY A 377 -17.03 -2.51 -6.37
N GLN A 378 -15.99 -2.49 -5.54
CA GLN A 378 -15.53 -3.65 -4.76
C GLN A 378 -14.95 -3.20 -3.41
N PRO A 379 -15.44 -3.72 -2.27
CA PRO A 379 -14.77 -3.50 -0.98
C PRO A 379 -13.45 -4.28 -0.92
N MET A 380 -12.50 -3.74 -0.19
CA MET A 380 -11.21 -4.34 0.11
C MET A 380 -11.27 -5.06 1.45
N GLU A 381 -10.79 -6.31 1.50
CA GLU A 381 -10.71 -7.07 2.74
C GLU A 381 -9.72 -6.43 3.72
N SER A 382 -10.12 -6.32 4.98
CA SER A 382 -9.20 -5.98 6.06
C SER A 382 -8.56 -7.27 6.56
N GLN A 383 -7.31 -7.18 7.02
CA GLN A 383 -6.56 -8.24 7.71
C GLN A 383 -7.17 -8.63 9.09
N GLY A 384 -8.47 -8.39 9.31
CA GLY A 384 -9.18 -8.69 10.55
C GLY A 384 -10.50 -9.44 10.29
N PRO A 385 -11.05 -10.15 11.29
CA PRO A 385 -12.29 -10.90 11.15
C PRO A 385 -13.50 -9.95 11.13
N GLY A 386 -13.84 -9.40 9.97
CA GLY A 386 -15.03 -8.57 9.78
C GLY A 386 -15.16 -8.06 8.34
N ALA A 387 -16.39 -7.77 7.91
CA ALA A 387 -16.63 -7.06 6.66
C ALA A 387 -15.91 -5.71 6.73
N SER A 388 -14.96 -5.51 5.83
CA SER A 388 -14.15 -4.31 5.77
C SER A 388 -14.80 -3.35 4.78
N LEU A 389 -15.36 -2.25 5.28
CA LEU A 389 -15.83 -1.11 4.49
C LEU A 389 -14.64 -0.26 4.01
N ARG A 390 -13.56 -0.91 3.57
CA ARG A 390 -12.44 -0.24 2.91
C ARG A 390 -12.68 -0.28 1.41
N HIS A 391 -12.35 0.80 0.73
CA HIS A 391 -12.50 0.91 -0.71
C HIS A 391 -11.17 1.32 -1.34
N ALA A 392 -10.95 0.89 -2.58
CA ALA A 392 -9.79 1.32 -3.34
C ALA A 392 -9.88 2.83 -3.59
N TYR A 393 -8.77 3.54 -3.42
CA TYR A 393 -8.69 4.97 -3.70
C TYR A 393 -7.38 5.30 -4.39
N ALA A 394 -7.34 6.42 -5.11
CA ALA A 394 -6.13 6.97 -5.69
C ALA A 394 -6.26 8.48 -5.86
N THR A 395 -5.13 9.19 -5.87
CA THR A 395 -5.08 10.58 -6.31
C THR A 395 -5.70 10.72 -7.70
N ASP A 396 -6.39 11.83 -7.93
CA ASP A 396 -7.00 12.18 -9.21
C ASP A 396 -6.47 13.57 -9.65
N LEU A 397 -7.33 14.36 -10.30
CA LEU A 397 -7.09 15.73 -10.78
C LEU A 397 -6.36 16.62 -9.75
N GLN A 398 -5.54 17.55 -10.25
CA GLN A 398 -4.73 18.46 -9.44
C GLN A 398 -4.88 19.89 -9.89
N ALA A 399 -5.04 20.81 -8.94
CA ALA A 399 -5.09 22.24 -9.25
C ALA A 399 -3.70 22.87 -9.46
N HIS A 400 -2.62 22.15 -9.10
CA HIS A 400 -1.24 22.69 -9.07
C HIS A 400 -1.06 23.92 -8.17
N VAL A 401 -2.00 24.12 -7.24
CA VAL A 401 -1.96 25.12 -6.17
C VAL A 401 -2.42 24.50 -4.85
N ALA A 402 -1.98 25.08 -3.74
CA ALA A 402 -2.40 24.72 -2.38
C ALA A 402 -3.67 25.49 -1.97
N GLY A 403 -4.51 24.90 -1.12
CA GLY A 403 -5.72 25.53 -0.57
C GLY A 403 -6.81 24.55 -0.19
N GLU A 404 -7.82 25.01 0.55
CA GLU A 404 -8.97 24.17 0.92
C GLU A 404 -9.83 23.87 -0.31
N VAL A 405 -10.26 22.61 -0.48
CA VAL A 405 -11.17 22.21 -1.57
C VAL A 405 -12.59 22.19 -1.03
N ASP A 406 -13.36 23.25 -1.34
CA ASP A 406 -14.66 23.54 -0.72
C ASP A 406 -15.87 23.06 -1.53
N GLY A 407 -15.67 22.78 -2.81
CA GLY A 407 -16.72 22.36 -3.72
C GLY A 407 -16.16 21.38 -4.73
N VAL A 408 -16.93 20.33 -5.01
CA VAL A 408 -16.65 19.32 -6.03
C VAL A 408 -17.97 18.97 -6.70
N THR A 409 -18.01 19.03 -8.01
CA THR A 409 -19.17 18.66 -8.84
C THR A 409 -18.66 18.10 -10.16
N LEU A 410 -19.58 17.56 -10.97
CA LEU A 410 -19.35 17.43 -12.40
C LEU A 410 -19.95 18.62 -13.14
N LEU A 411 -19.51 18.85 -14.37
CA LEU A 411 -20.32 19.62 -15.31
C LEU A 411 -21.67 18.88 -15.52
N GLY A 412 -22.76 19.62 -15.67
CA GLY A 412 -24.13 19.09 -15.58
C GLY A 412 -24.52 17.90 -16.48
N ASN A 413 -23.76 17.53 -17.50
CA ASN A 413 -24.01 16.35 -18.34
C ASN A 413 -22.74 15.57 -18.76
N SER A 414 -21.55 16.16 -18.76
CA SER A 414 -20.32 15.41 -19.07
C SER A 414 -19.73 14.70 -17.83
N ASP A 415 -18.72 13.87 -18.08
CA ASP A 415 -17.92 13.21 -17.05
C ASP A 415 -16.81 14.10 -16.47
N ARG A 416 -16.73 15.37 -16.90
CA ARG A 416 -15.67 16.30 -16.51
C ARG A 416 -15.92 16.83 -15.11
N ALA A 417 -14.95 16.64 -14.23
CA ALA A 417 -15.04 17.17 -12.87
C ALA A 417 -14.68 18.66 -12.81
N VAL A 418 -15.35 19.35 -11.87
CA VAL A 418 -15.10 20.73 -11.48
C VAL A 418 -14.91 20.74 -9.97
N PHE A 419 -13.91 21.46 -9.49
CA PHE A 419 -13.69 21.62 -8.07
C PHE A 419 -13.12 23.00 -7.76
N SER A 420 -13.40 23.53 -6.57
CA SER A 420 -12.89 24.82 -6.14
C SER A 420 -11.69 24.67 -5.23
N VAL A 421 -10.77 25.63 -5.30
CA VAL A 421 -9.67 25.79 -4.35
C VAL A 421 -9.76 27.18 -3.75
N ARG A 422 -9.99 27.24 -2.44
CA ARG A 422 -10.11 28.48 -1.68
C ARG A 422 -8.85 29.34 -1.86
N GLY A 423 -9.04 30.60 -2.20
CA GLY A 423 -7.96 31.55 -2.50
C GLY A 423 -7.46 31.51 -3.95
N SER A 424 -7.96 30.60 -4.78
CA SER A 424 -7.61 30.51 -6.20
C SER A 424 -8.84 30.66 -7.10
N GLY A 425 -9.84 29.79 -6.95
CA GLY A 425 -11.01 29.76 -7.83
C GLY A 425 -11.52 28.36 -8.14
N SER A 426 -12.41 28.24 -9.12
CA SER A 426 -12.87 26.94 -9.63
C SER A 426 -11.98 26.46 -10.77
N CYS A 427 -11.61 25.20 -10.67
CA CYS A 427 -10.78 24.45 -11.58
C CYS A 427 -11.65 23.43 -12.32
N VAL A 428 -11.44 23.28 -13.64
CA VAL A 428 -12.18 22.35 -14.50
C VAL A 428 -11.24 21.35 -15.14
N GLU A 429 -11.65 20.09 -15.21
CA GLU A 429 -10.97 19.07 -15.99
C GLU A 429 -11.00 19.46 -17.47
N HIS A 430 -9.86 19.49 -18.14
CA HIS A 430 -9.79 19.83 -19.56
C HIS A 430 -10.45 18.76 -20.43
N ALA A 431 -11.04 19.11 -21.57
CA ALA A 431 -11.80 18.17 -22.39
C ALA A 431 -10.95 17.07 -23.05
N THR A 432 -9.70 17.38 -23.45
CA THR A 432 -8.86 16.47 -24.25
C THR A 432 -7.39 16.38 -23.82
N GLU A 433 -6.75 17.51 -23.49
CA GLU A 433 -5.36 17.53 -23.04
C GLU A 433 -5.10 16.77 -21.74
N LEU A 434 -4.01 16.01 -21.72
CA LEU A 434 -3.51 15.23 -20.59
C LEU A 434 -2.57 16.05 -19.70
N GLU A 435 -2.40 15.63 -18.45
CA GLU A 435 -1.37 16.14 -17.55
C GLU A 435 0.03 16.03 -18.21
N PRO A 436 0.89 17.06 -18.11
CA PRO A 436 2.23 17.01 -18.71
C PRO A 436 3.08 15.85 -18.21
N THR A 437 2.92 15.50 -16.93
CA THR A 437 3.68 14.45 -16.27
C THR A 437 2.85 13.77 -15.18
N GLY A 438 3.15 12.50 -14.92
CA GLY A 438 2.57 11.72 -13.83
C GLY A 438 3.60 10.79 -13.23
N THR A 439 3.50 10.56 -11.93
CA THR A 439 4.44 9.69 -11.19
C THR A 439 3.70 8.52 -10.56
N PHE A 440 4.31 7.34 -10.62
CA PHE A 440 3.80 6.11 -10.02
C PHE A 440 4.88 5.47 -9.17
N PHE A 441 4.48 4.96 -8.00
CA PHE A 441 5.31 4.21 -7.09
C PHE A 441 4.65 2.87 -6.77
N THR A 442 5.40 1.78 -6.90
CA THR A 442 4.96 0.48 -6.39
C THR A 442 5.01 0.46 -4.86
N GLY A 443 4.47 -0.59 -4.23
CA GLY A 443 4.94 -0.94 -2.89
C GLY A 443 6.42 -1.36 -2.91
N ARG A 444 7.04 -1.49 -1.73
CA ARG A 444 8.40 -2.01 -1.59
C ARG A 444 8.42 -3.52 -1.84
N VAL A 445 9.22 -3.97 -2.80
CA VAL A 445 9.28 -5.37 -3.24
C VAL A 445 10.32 -6.15 -2.43
N ARG A 446 9.88 -7.16 -1.65
CA ARG A 446 10.76 -8.01 -0.83
C ARG A 446 10.70 -9.50 -1.16
N TYR A 447 9.80 -9.91 -2.06
CA TYR A 447 9.58 -11.33 -2.37
C TYR A 447 9.16 -12.16 -1.15
N ASN A 448 8.41 -11.54 -0.22
CA ASN A 448 7.91 -12.15 1.01
C ASN A 448 9.01 -12.73 1.92
N THR A 449 10.17 -12.06 1.99
CA THR A 449 11.27 -12.42 2.90
C THR A 449 12.11 -11.20 3.24
N LEU A 450 12.76 -11.19 4.40
CA LEU A 450 13.70 -10.13 4.82
C LEU A 450 15.14 -10.39 4.36
N VAL A 451 15.42 -11.55 3.78
CA VAL A 451 16.75 -11.90 3.25
C VAL A 451 17.19 -10.89 2.20
N GLU A 452 18.44 -10.45 2.19
CA GLU A 452 18.90 -9.48 1.18
C GLU A 452 18.91 -10.11 -0.23
N LYS A 453 18.68 -9.31 -1.26
CA LYS A 453 18.58 -9.76 -2.65
C LYS A 453 19.51 -8.99 -3.56
N ILE A 454 19.92 -9.65 -4.64
CA ILE A 454 20.58 -9.02 -5.77
C ILE A 454 19.53 -8.78 -6.85
N PHE A 455 18.99 -7.57 -6.92
CA PHE A 455 18.09 -7.17 -8.00
C PHE A 455 18.87 -7.05 -9.32
N LYS A 456 18.39 -7.69 -10.39
CA LYS A 456 19.12 -7.77 -11.67
C LYS A 456 18.39 -7.11 -12.81
N PHE A 457 17.10 -7.39 -12.99
CA PHE A 457 16.39 -6.95 -14.19
C PHE A 457 15.07 -6.27 -13.85
N LEU A 458 14.77 -5.23 -14.62
CA LEU A 458 13.48 -4.56 -14.67
C LEU A 458 12.87 -4.71 -16.08
N THR A 459 11.58 -5.00 -16.12
CA THR A 459 10.75 -4.91 -17.32
C THR A 459 9.55 -4.02 -17.02
N VAL A 460 9.22 -3.11 -17.93
CA VAL A 460 7.97 -2.34 -17.92
C VAL A 460 7.29 -2.58 -19.26
N ARG A 461 6.04 -3.03 -19.22
CA ARG A 461 5.19 -3.26 -20.38
C ARG A 461 4.36 -2.01 -20.65
N ASN A 462 4.24 -1.66 -21.92
CA ASN A 462 3.57 -0.45 -22.37
C ASN A 462 3.02 -0.62 -23.80
N ASP A 463 2.04 0.20 -24.15
CA ASP A 463 1.54 0.30 -25.53
C ASP A 463 2.63 0.88 -26.45
N ARG A 464 2.65 0.43 -27.72
CA ARG A 464 3.65 0.83 -28.71
C ARG A 464 2.99 1.28 -30.01
N PRO A 465 3.47 2.37 -30.65
CA PRO A 465 4.53 3.28 -30.20
C PRO A 465 4.13 4.08 -28.93
N LEU A 466 5.13 4.55 -28.19
CA LEU A 466 4.94 5.45 -27.05
C LEU A 466 4.62 6.86 -27.53
N ASN A 467 3.48 7.40 -27.10
CA ASN A 467 3.12 8.80 -27.29
C ASN A 467 3.66 9.62 -26.11
N GLY A 468 4.91 10.05 -26.17
CA GLY A 468 5.63 10.68 -25.05
C GLY A 468 6.80 9.84 -24.54
N SER A 469 7.05 9.83 -23.22
CA SER A 469 8.17 9.09 -22.63
C SER A 469 7.86 8.46 -21.28
N ILE A 470 8.56 7.37 -20.97
CA ILE A 470 8.52 6.71 -19.66
C ILE A 470 9.96 6.67 -19.12
N THR A 471 10.14 7.18 -17.92
CA THR A 471 11.38 7.06 -17.15
C THR A 471 11.17 6.10 -16.00
N ALA A 472 12.00 5.08 -15.90
CA ALA A 472 12.02 4.16 -14.77
C ALA A 472 13.20 4.46 -13.85
N ALA A 473 12.92 4.53 -12.56
CA ALA A 473 13.90 4.66 -11.48
C ALA A 473 13.59 3.64 -10.37
N VAL A 474 14.60 3.30 -9.57
CA VAL A 474 14.43 2.45 -8.39
C VAL A 474 14.86 3.19 -7.14
N ILE A 475 14.12 2.99 -6.06
CA ILE A 475 14.44 3.52 -4.73
C ILE A 475 14.89 2.35 -3.86
N ASP A 476 16.03 2.54 -3.20
CA ASP A 476 16.65 1.56 -2.32
C ASP A 476 16.35 1.83 -0.83
N PRO A 477 16.76 0.95 0.10
CA PRO A 477 16.51 1.11 1.53
C PRO A 477 17.11 2.36 2.17
N THR A 478 18.09 3.00 1.53
CA THR A 478 18.68 4.26 2.00
C THR A 478 17.83 5.47 1.62
N GLY A 479 16.80 5.28 0.79
CA GLY A 479 15.98 6.34 0.21
C GLY A 479 16.57 6.94 -1.06
N GLY A 480 17.69 6.40 -1.56
CA GLY A 480 18.34 6.87 -2.79
C GLY A 480 17.53 6.52 -4.03
N GLU A 481 17.16 7.53 -4.82
CA GLU A 481 16.55 7.35 -6.15
C GLU A 481 17.63 7.14 -7.21
N ASN A 482 17.54 6.04 -7.95
CA ASN A 482 18.49 5.66 -8.97
C ASN A 482 17.78 5.51 -10.32
N ASN A 483 18.05 6.43 -11.26
CA ASN A 483 17.52 6.35 -12.61
C ASN A 483 18.05 5.10 -13.33
N VAL A 484 17.14 4.32 -13.93
CA VAL A 484 17.45 3.10 -14.68
C VAL A 484 17.54 3.42 -16.17
N ILE A 485 16.45 3.92 -16.75
CA ILE A 485 16.35 4.22 -18.19
C ILE A 485 15.17 5.15 -18.48
N THR A 486 15.29 5.94 -19.54
CA THR A 486 14.17 6.66 -20.16
C THR A 486 13.98 6.14 -21.58
N VAL A 487 12.74 5.84 -21.95
CA VAL A 487 12.35 5.38 -23.30
C VAL A 487 11.28 6.29 -23.91
N SER A 488 11.30 6.41 -25.23
CA SER A 488 10.30 7.11 -26.04
C SER A 488 10.18 6.44 -27.42
N GLY A 489 9.14 6.79 -28.17
CA GLY A 489 8.88 6.22 -29.50
C GLY A 489 8.75 4.69 -29.47
N ASN A 490 9.60 3.98 -30.22
CA ASN A 490 9.54 2.52 -30.34
C ASN A 490 10.41 1.76 -29.31
N ALA A 491 11.11 2.47 -28.43
CA ALA A 491 11.99 1.83 -27.43
C ALA A 491 11.18 1.10 -26.34
N SER A 492 11.81 0.11 -25.70
CA SER A 492 11.20 -0.71 -24.65
C SER A 492 12.08 -0.81 -23.41
N ILE A 493 11.43 -0.99 -22.25
CA ILE A 493 12.09 -1.34 -21.00
C ILE A 493 11.88 -2.85 -20.81
N GLU A 494 12.73 -3.67 -21.41
CA GLU A 494 12.61 -5.14 -21.32
C GLU A 494 13.93 -5.76 -20.85
N ASN A 495 13.88 -6.43 -19.69
CA ASN A 495 15.05 -7.01 -19.00
C ASN A 495 16.24 -6.04 -18.92
N VAL A 496 15.98 -4.79 -18.58
CA VAL A 496 17.03 -3.78 -18.39
C VAL A 496 17.79 -4.10 -17.11
N LEU A 497 19.13 -4.14 -17.21
CA LEU A 497 20.01 -4.43 -16.07
C LEU A 497 19.95 -3.29 -15.05
N LEU A 498 19.64 -3.62 -13.80
CA LEU A 498 19.74 -2.70 -12.67
C LEU A 498 21.21 -2.60 -12.25
N ARG A 499 21.76 -1.38 -12.33
CA ARG A 499 23.14 -1.08 -11.94
C ARG A 499 23.26 -0.58 -10.50
N SER A 500 22.13 -0.25 -9.89
CA SER A 500 22.02 0.22 -8.52
C SER A 500 20.81 -0.45 -7.86
N PRO A 501 20.90 -0.85 -6.58
CA PRO A 501 22.10 -0.83 -5.74
C PRO A 501 23.17 -1.81 -6.26
N VAL A 502 24.45 -1.45 -6.07
CA VAL A 502 25.60 -2.30 -6.46
C VAL A 502 25.74 -3.50 -5.53
N THR A 503 25.29 -3.33 -4.28
CA THR A 503 25.26 -4.37 -3.24
C THR A 503 23.89 -5.02 -3.15
N VAL A 504 23.80 -6.04 -2.30
CA VAL A 504 22.52 -6.64 -1.91
C VAL A 504 21.62 -5.60 -1.21
N ALA A 505 20.30 -5.76 -1.36
CA ALA A 505 19.30 -4.91 -0.72
C ALA A 505 18.09 -5.72 -0.25
N GLU A 506 17.48 -5.34 0.87
CA GLU A 506 16.27 -6.00 1.39
C GLU A 506 15.08 -5.81 0.44
N TRP A 507 14.89 -4.59 -0.06
CA TRP A 507 13.79 -4.20 -0.93
C TRP A 507 14.20 -3.19 -1.98
N LEU A 508 13.44 -3.14 -3.09
CA LEU A 508 13.42 -2.02 -4.02
C LEU A 508 11.98 -1.56 -4.25
N GLN A 509 11.82 -0.27 -4.54
CA GLN A 509 10.57 0.32 -4.98
C GLN A 509 10.77 0.86 -6.40
N LEU A 510 9.85 0.53 -7.31
CA LEU A 510 9.86 1.07 -8.67
C LEU A 510 9.17 2.43 -8.67
N LYS A 511 9.82 3.43 -9.26
CA LYS A 511 9.24 4.72 -9.62
C LYS A 511 9.15 4.81 -11.14
N LEU A 512 7.97 5.12 -11.66
CA LEU A 512 7.78 5.48 -13.06
C LEU A 512 7.42 6.96 -13.14
N THR A 513 8.06 7.68 -14.06
CA THR A 513 7.66 9.03 -14.46
C THR A 513 7.21 8.98 -15.91
N ILE A 514 5.95 9.29 -16.15
CA ILE A 514 5.29 9.23 -17.45
C ILE A 514 5.10 10.67 -17.92
N ASN A 515 5.60 11.01 -19.10
CA ASN A 515 5.40 12.34 -19.70
C ASN A 515 4.57 12.21 -20.97
N ARG A 516 3.62 13.12 -21.17
CA ARG A 516 2.79 13.18 -22.38
C ARG A 516 3.64 13.48 -23.62
N ASP A 517 3.04 13.34 -24.80
CA ASP A 517 3.70 13.74 -26.05
C ASP A 517 3.96 15.25 -26.08
N ALA A 518 5.15 15.65 -26.54
CA ALA A 518 5.56 17.05 -26.57
C ALA A 518 4.90 17.85 -27.70
N THR A 519 4.33 17.18 -28.68
CA THR A 519 3.70 17.77 -29.87
C THR A 519 2.19 17.57 -29.92
N ASP A 520 1.66 16.52 -29.30
CA ASP A 520 0.24 16.26 -29.13
C ASP A 520 -0.14 16.15 -27.66
N ALA A 521 -0.70 17.24 -27.11
CA ALA A 521 -1.11 17.31 -25.72
C ALA A 521 -2.26 16.35 -25.34
N THR A 522 -2.94 15.73 -26.32
CA THR A 522 -4.02 14.76 -26.10
C THR A 522 -3.50 13.31 -26.00
N ALA A 523 -2.22 13.09 -26.29
CA ALA A 523 -1.62 11.77 -26.34
C ALA A 523 -0.59 11.56 -25.22
N GLY A 524 -0.63 10.38 -24.59
CA GLY A 524 0.26 10.02 -23.50
C GLY A 524 0.60 8.52 -23.51
N PRO A 525 1.70 8.10 -22.85
CA PRO A 525 2.04 6.69 -22.75
C PRO A 525 1.03 5.92 -21.88
N VAL A 526 0.86 4.64 -22.19
CA VAL A 526 0.06 3.72 -21.37
C VAL A 526 0.95 2.57 -20.91
N VAL A 527 1.06 2.40 -19.59
CA VAL A 527 1.76 1.28 -18.95
C VAL A 527 0.75 0.17 -18.66
N THR A 528 1.12 -1.08 -18.98
CA THR A 528 0.26 -2.26 -18.79
C THR A 528 0.78 -3.23 -17.74
N GLY A 529 2.00 -3.01 -17.25
CA GLY A 529 2.55 -3.79 -16.13
C GLY A 529 4.03 -3.59 -15.94
N TRP A 530 4.56 -4.15 -14.86
CA TRP A 530 6.00 -4.13 -14.56
C TRP A 530 6.44 -5.45 -13.94
N GLN A 531 7.73 -5.75 -14.01
CA GLN A 531 8.31 -6.94 -13.41
C GLN A 531 9.75 -6.69 -12.92
N PHE A 532 10.06 -7.15 -11.71
CA PHE A 532 11.41 -7.29 -11.20
C PHE A 532 11.89 -8.74 -11.20
N LYS A 533 13.19 -8.91 -11.43
CA LYS A 533 13.92 -10.16 -11.26
C LYS A 533 15.08 -9.98 -10.28
N ALA A 534 15.16 -10.86 -9.29
CA ALA A 534 16.23 -10.86 -8.31
C ALA A 534 16.78 -12.26 -8.04
N LEU A 535 17.96 -12.32 -7.44
CA LEU A 535 18.56 -13.54 -6.88
C LEU A 535 18.70 -13.40 -5.36
N PRO A 536 18.75 -14.52 -4.62
CA PRO A 536 19.15 -14.50 -3.22
C PRO A 536 20.52 -13.81 -3.06
N GLY A 537 20.62 -12.88 -2.12
CA GLY A 537 21.84 -12.16 -1.79
C GLY A 537 22.69 -12.83 -0.70
N GLU A 538 22.26 -13.98 -0.20
CA GLU A 538 23.02 -14.73 0.80
C GLU A 538 24.40 -15.13 0.26
N ILE A 539 25.39 -15.04 1.14
CA ILE A 539 26.74 -15.52 0.84
C ILE A 539 26.65 -17.03 0.64
N ARG A 540 27.15 -17.52 -0.50
CA ARG A 540 27.16 -18.95 -0.80
C ARG A 540 28.00 -19.69 0.24
N GLN A 541 27.35 -20.54 1.01
CA GLN A 541 28.03 -21.43 1.94
C GLN A 541 28.87 -22.44 1.16
N ARG A 542 30.03 -22.81 1.71
CA ARG A 542 30.88 -23.87 1.18
C ARG A 542 30.53 -25.18 1.87
N VAL A 543 30.53 -26.25 1.09
CA VAL A 543 30.28 -27.60 1.57
C VAL A 543 31.52 -28.44 1.32
N PHE A 544 32.00 -29.09 2.38
CA PHE A 544 33.18 -29.95 2.36
C PHE A 544 32.75 -31.39 2.57
N MET A 545 33.35 -32.32 1.82
CA MET A 545 33.29 -33.75 2.11
C MET A 545 34.67 -34.19 2.58
N LEU A 546 34.81 -34.55 3.86
CA LEU A 546 36.09 -34.93 4.45
C LEU A 546 36.14 -36.43 4.76
N PRO A 547 37.05 -37.20 4.13
CA PRO A 547 37.35 -38.57 4.52
C PRO A 547 38.44 -38.57 5.61
N LEU A 548 38.14 -39.11 6.79
CA LEU A 548 39.03 -39.13 7.95
C LEU A 548 39.47 -40.55 8.29
N LEU A 549 40.69 -40.68 8.81
CA LEU A 549 41.18 -41.90 9.44
C LEU A 549 40.64 -42.02 10.87
N ALA A 550 40.18 -43.22 11.21
CA ALA A 550 39.78 -43.60 12.56
C ALA A 550 40.24 -45.04 12.83
N PHE A 551 41.52 -45.19 13.16
CA PHE A 551 42.14 -46.48 13.53
C PHE A 551 42.83 -46.39 14.89
N ASP A 552 43.04 -47.56 15.52
CA ASP A 552 43.71 -47.65 16.82
C ASP A 552 45.14 -47.11 16.77
N HIS A 553 45.83 -47.37 15.66
CA HIS A 553 47.15 -46.83 15.34
C HIS A 553 47.08 -46.17 13.96
N GLU A 554 47.43 -44.90 13.90
CA GLU A 554 47.47 -44.09 12.68
C GLU A 554 48.90 -43.60 12.46
N GLN A 555 49.32 -43.47 11.21
CA GLN A 555 50.66 -42.98 10.87
C GLN A 555 50.56 -41.63 10.19
N ASP A 556 51.30 -40.64 10.70
CA ASP A 556 51.34 -39.31 10.11
C ASP A 556 52.24 -39.25 8.86
N ARG A 557 52.24 -38.10 8.18
CA ARG A 557 53.07 -37.86 6.98
C ARG A 557 54.59 -37.93 7.21
N HIS A 558 55.05 -37.85 8.46
CA HIS A 558 56.45 -37.96 8.85
C HIS A 558 56.81 -39.37 9.34
N GLY A 559 55.86 -40.30 9.28
CA GLY A 559 56.04 -41.69 9.65
C GLY A 559 55.88 -41.96 11.14
N GLN A 560 55.48 -40.97 11.95
CA GLN A 560 55.22 -41.14 13.37
C GLN A 560 53.89 -41.87 13.58
N ILE A 561 53.93 -42.97 14.34
CA ILE A 561 52.74 -43.73 14.71
C ILE A 561 52.13 -43.13 15.97
N VAL A 562 50.83 -42.85 15.91
CA VAL A 562 50.03 -42.36 17.04
C VAL A 562 48.88 -43.30 17.33
N GLY A 563 48.69 -43.58 18.62
CA GLY A 563 47.52 -44.26 19.13
C GLY A 563 47.84 -45.41 20.07
N TRP A 564 46.81 -46.17 20.41
CA TRP A 564 46.85 -47.31 21.32
C TRP A 564 45.70 -48.26 20.99
N GLU A 565 45.82 -49.51 21.42
CA GLU A 565 44.76 -50.51 21.23
C GLU A 565 43.45 -50.06 21.92
N GLY A 566 42.34 -50.06 21.17
CA GLY A 566 41.03 -49.59 21.61
C GLY A 566 40.79 -48.08 21.49
N ARG A 567 41.68 -47.31 20.85
CA ARG A 567 41.54 -45.85 20.67
C ARG A 567 40.37 -45.45 19.76
N THR A 568 39.98 -46.31 18.83
CA THR A 568 38.99 -45.96 17.79
C THR A 568 37.61 -45.64 18.37
N LEU A 569 37.06 -46.52 19.21
CA LEU A 569 35.68 -46.41 19.70
C LEU A 569 35.42 -45.13 20.53
N PRO A 570 36.24 -44.77 21.54
CA PRO A 570 36.04 -43.53 22.30
C PRO A 570 36.13 -42.26 21.43
N ARG A 571 36.91 -42.32 20.34
CA ARG A 571 37.11 -41.21 19.42
C ARG A 571 35.93 -41.07 18.46
N LEU A 572 35.32 -42.18 18.07
CA LEU A 572 34.06 -42.19 17.33
C LEU A 572 32.92 -41.62 18.18
N GLU A 573 32.75 -42.13 19.42
CA GLU A 573 31.73 -41.67 20.36
C GLU A 573 31.86 -40.17 20.67
N ALA A 574 33.08 -39.66 20.84
CA ALA A 574 33.32 -38.23 21.05
C ALA A 574 32.93 -37.38 19.84
N LEU A 575 33.21 -37.84 18.61
CA LEU A 575 32.77 -37.15 17.40
C LEU A 575 31.23 -37.19 17.26
N GLU A 576 30.62 -38.34 17.53
CA GLU A 576 29.16 -38.51 17.52
C GLU A 576 28.46 -37.61 18.56
N GLN A 577 29.06 -37.40 19.73
CA GLN A 577 28.58 -36.44 20.71
C GLN A 577 28.67 -34.98 20.23
N ILE A 578 29.71 -34.64 19.46
CA ILE A 578 29.83 -33.31 18.85
C ILE A 578 28.74 -33.14 17.79
N ILE A 579 28.52 -34.16 16.94
CA ILE A 579 27.48 -34.15 15.90
C ILE A 579 26.08 -34.05 16.52
N GLN A 580 25.78 -34.87 17.55
CA GLN A 580 24.48 -34.89 18.24
C GLN A 580 24.09 -33.54 18.89
N ARG A 581 25.05 -32.63 19.13
CA ARG A 581 24.74 -31.30 19.66
C ARG A 581 24.09 -30.39 18.61
N GLY A 582 24.30 -30.62 17.32
CA GLY A 582 23.79 -29.77 16.24
C GLY A 582 24.29 -28.32 16.28
N ASP A 583 25.38 -28.06 17.01
CA ASP A 583 25.93 -26.71 17.23
C ASP A 583 27.01 -26.37 16.19
N VAL A 584 27.37 -25.09 16.11
CA VAL A 584 28.45 -24.61 15.25
C VAL A 584 29.80 -25.06 15.81
N ILE A 585 30.61 -25.71 14.97
CA ILE A 585 31.92 -26.25 15.34
C ILE A 585 33.07 -25.62 14.56
N ALA A 586 34.24 -25.55 15.19
CA ALA A 586 35.46 -25.11 14.52
C ALA A 586 36.06 -26.25 13.67
N LEU A 587 36.19 -26.02 12.37
CA LEU A 587 37.04 -26.81 11.47
C LEU A 587 38.39 -26.10 11.34
N GLN A 588 39.46 -26.74 11.79
CA GLN A 588 40.82 -26.26 11.60
C GLN A 588 41.49 -27.10 10.50
N ASP A 589 41.94 -26.47 9.42
CA ASP A 589 42.88 -27.09 8.49
C ASP A 589 44.29 -26.77 8.96
N LEU A 590 44.94 -27.78 9.56
CA LEU A 590 46.28 -27.64 10.16
C LEU A 590 47.37 -27.57 9.08
N ARG A 591 47.05 -27.92 7.83
CA ARG A 591 47.99 -27.84 6.70
C ARG A 591 48.12 -26.42 6.18
N THR A 592 47.02 -25.66 6.19
CA THR A 592 46.96 -24.26 5.76
C THR A 592 46.92 -23.28 6.93
N ASN A 593 46.83 -23.78 8.17
CA ASN A 593 46.67 -23.00 9.40
C ASN A 593 45.45 -22.06 9.34
N THR A 594 44.34 -22.55 8.78
CA THR A 594 43.08 -21.81 8.65
C THR A 594 42.01 -22.42 9.54
N THR A 595 41.21 -21.59 10.20
CA THR A 595 40.06 -22.04 11.00
C THR A 595 38.78 -21.47 10.42
N THR A 596 37.75 -22.30 10.26
CA THR A 596 36.45 -21.92 9.71
C THR A 596 35.34 -22.51 10.59
N GLN A 597 34.27 -21.75 10.81
CA GLN A 597 33.10 -22.24 11.52
C GLN A 597 32.18 -23.01 10.58
N VAL A 598 31.84 -24.24 10.97
CA VAL A 598 31.03 -25.16 10.17
C VAL A 598 29.95 -25.80 11.02
N VAL A 599 28.93 -26.32 10.36
CA VAL A 599 27.91 -27.22 10.93
C VAL A 599 28.01 -28.55 10.17
N VAL A 600 27.69 -29.65 10.83
CA VAL A 600 27.62 -30.97 10.22
C VAL A 600 26.28 -31.11 9.53
N ASP A 601 26.25 -31.52 8.26
CA ASP A 601 24.99 -31.86 7.60
C ASP A 601 24.51 -33.22 8.16
N ASP A 602 23.41 -33.20 8.92
CA ASP A 602 22.90 -34.35 9.71
C ASP A 602 22.73 -35.65 8.89
N ASP A 603 22.43 -35.53 7.59
CA ASP A 603 22.15 -36.66 6.70
C ASP A 603 23.41 -37.31 6.08
N GLN A 604 24.62 -36.85 6.37
CA GLN A 604 25.85 -37.26 5.67
C GLN A 604 27.06 -37.46 6.61
N TYR A 605 26.84 -38.16 7.72
CA TYR A 605 27.89 -38.79 8.54
C TYR A 605 27.86 -40.32 8.35
N GLU A 606 29.01 -40.91 8.01
CA GLU A 606 29.15 -42.37 7.89
C GLU A 606 30.49 -42.84 8.46
N PHE A 607 30.47 -43.79 9.39
CA PHE A 607 31.64 -44.61 9.71
C PHE A 607 31.60 -45.91 8.93
N ARG A 608 32.65 -46.15 8.13
CA ARG A 608 32.74 -47.32 7.27
C ARG A 608 33.93 -48.20 7.64
N GLN A 609 33.62 -49.41 8.08
CA GLN A 609 34.58 -50.48 8.32
C GLN A 609 34.32 -51.61 7.31
N SER A 610 35.19 -51.72 6.30
CA SER A 610 35.04 -52.75 5.26
C SER A 610 35.59 -54.11 5.69
N VAL A 611 36.60 -54.14 6.57
CA VAL A 611 37.22 -55.36 7.11
C VAL A 611 37.64 -55.09 8.56
N PRO A 612 37.50 -56.04 9.50
CA PRO A 612 38.09 -55.94 10.83
C PRO A 612 39.61 -55.71 10.76
N PRO A 613 40.16 -54.66 11.41
CA PRO A 613 41.60 -54.41 11.33
C PRO A 613 42.39 -55.48 12.10
N ALA A 614 43.51 -55.91 11.53
CA ALA A 614 44.41 -56.87 12.18
C ALA A 614 45.21 -56.20 13.31
N ASN A 615 45.43 -56.91 14.42
CA ASN A 615 46.20 -56.46 15.60
C ASN A 615 45.62 -55.21 16.32
N CYS A 616 44.31 -55.19 16.59
CA CYS A 616 43.64 -54.06 17.27
C CYS A 616 42.37 -54.49 18.03
N GLY A 617 41.73 -53.54 18.73
CA GLY A 617 40.52 -53.75 19.55
C GLY A 617 39.22 -54.04 18.80
N GLY A 618 39.29 -54.47 17.53
CA GLY A 618 38.15 -54.88 16.70
C GLY A 618 37.45 -53.75 15.93
N TRP A 619 37.68 -52.48 16.28
CA TRP A 619 37.14 -51.29 15.63
C TRP A 619 38.24 -50.55 14.87
N GLY A 620 37.95 -50.12 13.64
CA GLY A 620 38.86 -49.32 12.82
C GLY A 620 38.33 -49.14 11.40
N GLY A 621 38.34 -47.91 10.88
CA GLY A 621 37.73 -47.59 9.60
C GLY A 621 37.93 -46.16 9.16
N TYR A 622 37.06 -45.73 8.24
CA TYR A 622 37.07 -44.39 7.67
C TYR A 622 35.80 -43.65 8.04
N ILE A 623 35.92 -42.38 8.40
CA ILE A 623 34.77 -41.50 8.66
C ILE A 623 34.57 -40.60 7.45
N TYR A 624 33.35 -40.51 6.96
CA TYR A 624 32.93 -39.54 5.96
C TYR A 624 32.05 -38.52 6.67
N ILE A 625 32.46 -37.26 6.67
CA ILE A 625 31.69 -36.17 7.28
C ILE A 625 31.51 -34.99 6.33
N ARG A 626 30.25 -34.63 6.07
CA ARG A 626 29.89 -33.46 5.28
C ARG A 626 29.74 -32.24 6.20
N LEU A 627 30.51 -31.20 5.92
CA LEU A 627 30.54 -29.96 6.72
C LEU A 627 30.11 -28.78 5.87
N ARG A 628 29.32 -27.87 6.43
CA ARG A 628 28.82 -26.65 5.79
C ARG A 628 29.26 -25.41 6.55
N THR A 629 29.80 -24.41 5.87
CA THR A 629 30.25 -23.16 6.52
C THR A 629 29.08 -22.30 6.97
N VAL A 630 29.19 -21.68 8.15
CA VAL A 630 28.13 -20.80 8.69
C VAL A 630 28.29 -19.36 8.20
N THR A 631 29.50 -18.82 8.22
CA THR A 631 29.85 -17.48 7.75
C THR A 631 31.18 -17.56 7.01
N ASP A 632 31.16 -17.39 5.70
CA ASP A 632 32.38 -17.42 4.91
C ASP A 632 32.33 -16.35 3.84
N ALA A 633 32.76 -15.15 4.19
CA ALA A 633 33.07 -14.15 3.19
C ALA A 633 34.29 -14.67 2.41
N ILE A 634 34.11 -14.95 1.12
CA ILE A 634 35.23 -15.21 0.22
C ILE A 634 35.99 -13.89 0.11
N THR A 635 37.05 -13.72 0.90
CA THR A 635 38.03 -12.63 0.74
C THR A 635 38.98 -12.92 -0.40
#